data_AF-A0A522YRL1-F1
#
_entry.id   AF-A0A522YRL1-F1
#
_cell.length_a   1.000
_cell.length_b   1.000
_cell.length_c   1.000
_cell.angle_alpha   90.00
_cell.angle_beta   90.00
_cell.angle_gamma   90.00
#
_symmetry.space_group_name_H-M   'P 1'
#
loop_
_entity.id
_entity.type
_entity.pdbx_description
1 polymer ?
#
loop_
_entity_poly.entity_id
_entity_poly.type
_entity_poly.pdbx_seq_one_letter_code
_entity_poly.pdbx_strand_id
1 'polypeptide(L)' 'MSKKTIAVRIDSVVAENLRRYCVERGLKQGFFVEKALREQIERDELSEDLRDLREGRPFEAAAVDLKDYLKGRGA' A
#
# COMPACT_ATOMS: atom_id res chain seq x y z
N MET A 1 -17.52 -11.52 2.10
CA MET A 1 -16.10 -11.58 2.52
C MET A 1 -16.05 -11.93 4.00
N SER A 2 -15.30 -12.96 4.39
CA SER A 2 -15.14 -13.32 5.81
C SER A 2 -14.30 -12.26 6.53
N LYS A 3 -14.71 -11.87 7.73
CA LYS A 3 -13.91 -10.98 8.59
C LYS A 3 -12.92 -11.81 9.40
N LYS A 4 -11.70 -11.30 9.57
CA LYS A 4 -10.67 -11.88 10.45
C LYS A 4 -10.31 -10.86 11.52
N THR A 5 -10.01 -11.34 12.71
CA THR A 5 -9.56 -10.50 13.83
C THR A 5 -8.03 -10.46 13.84
N ILE A 6 -7.47 -9.26 13.93
CA ILE A 6 -6.04 -9.04 14.18
C ILE A 6 -5.90 -8.41 15.57
N ALA A 7 -4.91 -8.87 16.35
CA ALA A 7 -4.58 -8.29 17.64
C ALA A 7 -3.24 -7.55 17.52
N VAL A 8 -3.27 -6.23 17.69
CA VAL A 8 -2.10 -5.37 17.59
C VAL A 8 -2.01 -4.46 18.81
N ARG A 9 -0.79 -4.12 19.22
CA ARG A 9 -0.55 -3.11 20.25
C ARG A 9 -0.38 -1.76 19.55
N ILE A 10 -1.07 -0.75 20.05
CA ILE A 10 -0.96 0.64 19.60
C ILE A 10 -0.78 1.55 20.81
N ASP A 11 -0.29 2.75 20.55
CA ASP A 11 -0.16 3.77 21.57
C ASP A 11 -1.52 4.11 22.22
N SER A 12 -1.51 4.32 23.54
CA SER A 12 -2.73 4.54 24.33
C SER A 12 -3.48 5.81 23.93
N VAL A 13 -2.75 6.88 23.58
CA VAL A 13 -3.33 8.16 23.16
C VAL A 13 -3.98 8.00 21.79
N VAL A 14 -3.36 7.23 20.89
CA VAL A 14 -3.95 6.91 19.58
C VAL A 14 -5.25 6.13 19.73
N ALA A 15 -5.29 5.13 20.64
CA ALA A 15 -6.50 4.36 20.90
C ALA A 15 -7.65 5.23 21.43
N GLU A 16 -7.35 6.16 22.33
CA GLU A 16 -8.34 7.10 22.89
C GLU A 16 -8.85 8.08 21.83
N ASN A 17 -7.94 8.63 21.01
CA ASN A 17 -8.28 9.50 19.89
C ASN A 17 -9.18 8.80 18.87
N LEU A 18 -8.85 7.57 18.50
CA LEU A 18 -9.66 6.73 17.60
C LEU A 18 -11.07 6.55 18.17
N ARG A 19 -11.17 6.15 19.44
CA ARG A 19 -12.46 5.93 20.11
C ARG A 19 -13.31 7.20 20.06
N ARG A 20 -12.76 8.34 20.52
CA ARG A 20 -13.45 9.63 20.53
C ARG A 20 -13.89 10.05 19.13
N TYR A 21 -12.97 10.01 18.16
CA TYR A 21 -13.24 10.38 16.78
C TYR A 21 -14.40 9.59 16.17
N CYS A 22 -14.40 8.27 16.38
CA CYS A 22 -15.46 7.40 15.88
C CYS A 22 -16.80 7.65 16.57
N VAL A 23 -16.82 7.84 17.90
CA VAL A 23 -18.05 8.09 18.66
C VAL A 23 -18.70 9.40 18.24
N GLU A 24 -17.93 10.49 18.16
CA GLU A 24 -18.43 11.82 17.76
C GLU A 24 -19.08 11.83 16.36
N ARG A 25 -18.66 10.91 15.49
CA ARG A 25 -19.11 10.83 14.09
C ARG A 25 -20.06 9.66 13.82
N GLY A 26 -20.44 8.90 14.85
CA GLY A 26 -21.31 7.72 14.69
C GLY A 26 -20.68 6.60 13.84
N LEU A 27 -19.35 6.48 13.82
CA LEU A 27 -18.62 5.49 13.04
C LEU A 27 -18.26 4.25 13.86
N LYS A 28 -18.28 3.08 13.22
CA LYS A 28 -17.73 1.86 13.82
C LYS A 28 -16.20 1.89 13.73
N GLN A 29 -15.51 1.69 14.85
CA GLN A 29 -14.04 1.68 14.90
C GLN A 29 -13.43 0.69 13.90
N GLY A 30 -13.96 -0.54 13.83
CA GLY A 30 -13.48 -1.54 12.88
C GLY A 30 -13.60 -1.11 11.42
N PHE A 31 -14.68 -0.40 11.05
CA PHE A 31 -14.84 0.16 9.71
C PHE A 31 -13.82 1.26 9.43
N PHE A 32 -13.62 2.17 10.39
CA PHE A 32 -12.64 3.24 10.26
C PHE A 32 -11.21 2.69 10.11
N VAL A 33 -10.82 1.74 10.96
CA VAL A 33 -9.50 1.12 10.93
C VAL A 33 -9.29 0.35 9.63
N GLU A 34 -10.28 -0.42 9.18
CA GLU A 34 -10.19 -1.15 7.90
C GLU A 34 -10.00 -0.19 6.72
N LYS A 35 -10.73 0.93 6.70
CA LYS A 35 -10.57 1.96 5.67
C LYS A 35 -9.18 2.61 5.74
N ALA A 36 -8.74 3.03 6.92
CA ALA A 36 -7.45 3.68 7.12
C ALA A 36 -6.28 2.78 6.74
N LEU A 37 -6.35 1.48 7.05
CA LEU A 37 -5.34 0.50 6.65
C LEU A 37 -5.26 0.36 5.13
N ARG A 38 -6.40 0.29 4.43
CA ARG A 38 -6.44 0.20 2.97
C ARG A 38 -5.82 1.44 2.32
N GLU A 39 -6.24 2.63 2.76
CA GLU A 39 -5.71 3.89 2.23
C GLU A 39 -4.22 4.08 2.54
N GLN A 40 -3.71 3.53 3.64
CA GLN A 40 -2.27 3.56 3.93
C GLN A 40 -1.50 2.61 3.01
N ILE A 41 -1.98 1.37 2.83
CA ILE A 41 -1.35 0.39 1.93
C ILE A 41 -1.28 0.93 0.49
N GLU A 42 -2.39 1.45 -0.03
CA GLU A 42 -2.43 2.01 -1.41
C GLU A 42 -1.43 3.17 -1.60
N ARG A 43 -1.22 4.00 -0.56
CA ARG A 43 -0.24 5.09 -0.60
C ARG A 43 1.20 4.58 -0.57
N ASP A 44 1.47 3.57 0.24
CA ASP A 44 2.81 2.99 0.36
C ASP A 44 3.19 2.26 -0.94
N GLU A 45 2.26 1.48 -1.52
CA GLU A 45 2.44 0.83 -2.83
C GLU A 45 2.71 1.85 -3.95
N LEU A 46 1.92 2.93 -4.04
CA LEU A 46 2.15 3.98 -5.04
C LEU A 46 3.52 4.67 -4.86
N SER A 47 3.93 4.88 -3.61
CA SER A 47 5.23 5.49 -3.30
C SER A 47 6.38 4.58 -3.74
N GLU A 48 6.26 3.28 -3.52
CA GLU A 48 7.21 2.27 -3.98
C GLU A 48 7.27 2.21 -5.52
N ASP A 49 6.12 2.16 -6.20
CA ASP A 49 6.05 2.16 -7.67
C ASP A 49 6.73 3.39 -8.28
N LEU A 50 6.47 4.57 -7.72
CA LEU A 50 7.08 5.82 -8.19
C LEU A 50 8.59 5.84 -7.96
N ARG A 51 9.04 5.25 -6.85
CA ARG A 51 10.46 5.11 -6.55
C ARG A 51 11.13 4.18 -7.56
N ASP A 52 10.54 3.02 -7.81
CA ASP A 52 11.05 2.05 -8.79
C ASP A 52 11.11 2.64 -10.18
N LEU A 53 10.08 3.39 -10.60
CA LEU A 53 10.07 4.10 -11.87
C LEU A 53 11.23 5.10 -11.98
N ARG A 54 11.47 5.87 -10.91
CA ARG A 54 12.58 6.84 -10.86
C ARG A 54 13.94 6.15 -10.91
N GLU A 55 14.11 5.06 -10.16
CA GLU A 55 15.35 4.28 -10.12
C GLU A 55 15.58 3.52 -11.44
N GLY A 56 14.51 3.12 -12.13
CA GLY A 56 14.52 2.46 -13.43
C GLY A 56 14.87 3.37 -14.61
N ARG A 57 14.51 4.66 -14.53
CA ARG A 57 14.67 5.62 -15.65
C ARG A 57 16.08 5.68 -16.25
N PRO A 58 17.19 5.66 -15.49
CA PRO A 58 18.54 5.65 -16.06
C PRO A 58 18.84 4.41 -16.92
N PHE A 59 18.15 3.29 -16.69
CA PHE A 59 18.36 2.04 -17.41
C PHE A 59 17.55 1.95 -18.71
N GLU A 60 16.60 2.85 -18.94
CA GLU A 60 15.78 2.86 -20.17
C GLU A 60 16.63 3.02 -21.43
N ALA A 61 17.67 3.84 -21.39
CA ALA A 61 18.57 4.03 -22.53
C ALA A 61 19.39 2.76 -22.89
N ALA A 62 19.57 1.86 -21.92
CA ALA A 62 20.25 0.58 -22.10
C ALA A 62 19.26 -0.59 -22.29
N ALA A 63 17.96 -0.33 -22.25
CA ALA A 63 16.94 -1.35 -22.44
C ALA A 63 16.95 -1.81 -23.90
N VAL A 64 16.80 -3.12 -24.09
CA VAL A 64 16.64 -3.74 -25.41
C VAL A 64 15.17 -4.03 -25.67
N ASP A 65 14.77 -4.00 -26.94
CA ASP A 65 13.41 -4.40 -27.31
C ASP A 65 13.16 -5.86 -26.90
N LEU A 66 11.98 -6.12 -26.33
CA LEU A 66 11.61 -7.44 -25.82
C LEU A 66 11.72 -8.52 -26.91
N LYS A 67 11.33 -8.21 -28.14
CA LYS A 67 11.40 -9.16 -29.27
C LYS A 67 12.83 -9.53 -29.59
N ASP A 68 13.74 -8.57 -29.54
CA ASP A 68 15.17 -8.80 -29.82
C ASP A 68 15.85 -9.54 -28.68
N TYR A 69 15.46 -9.27 -27.44
CA TYR A 69 15.86 -10.04 -26.27
C TYR A 69 15.44 -11.53 -26.37
N LEU A 70 14.20 -11.79 -26.80
CA LEU A 70 13.66 -13.16 -26.90
C LEU A 70 14.33 -13.98 -28.00
N LYS A 71 14.62 -13.38 -29.17
CA LYS A 71 15.37 -14.06 -30.25
C LYS A 71 16.74 -14.56 -29.77
N GLY A 72 17.42 -13.81 -28.92
CA GLY A 72 18.72 -14.19 -28.34
C GLY A 72 18.64 -15.38 -27.38
N ARG A 73 17.43 -15.77 -26.95
CA ARG A 73 17.17 -16.87 -26.01
C ARG A 73 16.50 -18.09 -26.65
N GLY A 74 16.31 -18.10 -27.97
CA GLY A 74 15.74 -19.23 -28.70
C GLY A 74 14.23 -19.42 -28.51
N ALA A 75 13.52 -18.36 -28.11
CA ALA A 75 12.07 -18.29 -28.07
C ALA A 75 11.49 -17.70 -29.36
#